data_AF-A0A7U9KP41-F1
#
_entry.id   AF-A0A7U9KP41-F1
#
_cell.length_a   1.000
_cell.length_b   1.000
_cell.length_c   1.000
_cell.angle_alpha   90.00
_cell.angle_beta   90.00
_cell.angle_gamma   90.00
#
_symmetry.space_group_name_H-M   'P 1'
#
loop_
_entity.id
_entity.type
_entity.pdbx_description
1 polymer ?
#
loop_
_entity_poly.entity_id
_entity_poly.type
_entity_poly.pdbx_seq_one_letter_code
_entity_poly.pdbx_strand_id
1 'polypeptide(L)'
;MALVLQEGKHSMKHFRIFRVGLVCLAFLLGVLLLGSVSGRSMGQTVSWGTAIPLSPAGSFSWFPDITADRSGRVHVAWASGVPGFDAVVYTSSVNGEVWSPPNDVAAVAQESGSAATRPAMLVDPRGYLHLTFVDTKTLYYSRAPIWNAGSAAAWTDRQVLSGQQVAYFSRMAIDSKGVIHLVYTENASSVACMGCYHLYYRQSADAGETWSPAVDISLEQDGVAKPTLIIDSKDQLHVVWEGGQGGGLGQLPDPTTVKYAASYDGGVTWTKATAFSVIENPNLKNITLGIDREKRLVVVFWALPYDWLMYSVSEDAGRTWSAPAQISGVWGAAAVYKSNLDTYSMASDSAGNLHLIFVGRKAIDSKTVDVLDVVWDGQTWSSPTTIAEYEKDVPEWPRVAISQGNQINVVWFVRDEAHIWESDKGRYRVWYARGVSAAASEPAQIIPTFTPVSPTPTLEVSPPPPSPEVTPSEVNFPLNPTLRATENAPGGNVLYAEQDYLAVVVKAVIPSVLFLAGVVLIAFLRKR
;
A
#
# COMPACT_ATOMS: atom_id res chain seq x y z
N MET A 1 78.52 73.77 -24.77
CA MET A 1 78.22 73.32 -26.15
C MET A 1 77.28 72.13 -26.04
N ALA A 2 75.98 72.29 -26.38
CA ALA A 2 74.87 71.31 -26.59
C ALA A 2 74.73 70.11 -25.60
N LEU A 3 73.57 69.64 -25.08
CA LEU A 3 72.19 69.39 -25.52
C LEU A 3 71.31 69.33 -24.24
N VAL A 4 70.03 69.76 -24.12
CA VAL A 4 68.77 69.51 -24.88
C VAL A 4 68.07 68.17 -24.53
N LEU A 5 66.86 68.30 -23.90
CA LEU A 5 65.65 67.43 -23.88
C LEU A 5 65.77 66.04 -23.18
N GLN A 6 64.78 65.46 -22.50
CA GLN A 6 63.34 65.42 -22.79
C GLN A 6 62.50 64.91 -21.59
N GLU A 7 61.28 65.46 -21.45
CA GLU A 7 60.29 65.18 -20.42
C GLU A 7 59.64 63.78 -20.43
N GLY A 8 59.39 63.30 -19.22
CA GLY A 8 58.19 62.59 -18.73
C GLY A 8 57.13 62.10 -19.71
N LYS A 9 57.22 60.82 -20.11
CA LYS A 9 56.11 60.08 -20.72
C LYS A 9 56.18 58.58 -20.40
N HIS A 10 56.06 58.16 -19.13
CA HIS A 10 55.94 56.73 -18.82
C HIS A 10 54.88 56.29 -17.79
N SER A 11 54.17 57.22 -17.12
CA SER A 11 53.26 56.84 -16.03
C SER A 11 51.79 56.55 -16.43
N MET A 12 51.36 56.85 -17.67
CA MET A 12 49.93 56.70 -18.05
C MET A 12 49.53 55.40 -18.77
N LYS A 13 50.47 54.53 -19.15
CA LYS A 13 50.14 53.28 -19.85
C LYS A 13 49.82 52.10 -18.91
N HIS A 14 50.44 52.06 -17.73
CA HIS A 14 50.23 50.96 -16.76
C HIS A 14 48.89 51.07 -16.03
N PHE A 15 48.36 52.28 -15.83
CA PHE A 15 47.08 52.50 -15.14
C PHE A 15 45.84 52.18 -16.02
N ARG A 16 45.96 52.28 -17.35
CA ARG A 16 44.88 51.89 -18.29
C ARG A 16 44.78 50.37 -18.45
N ILE A 17 45.91 49.66 -18.45
CA ILE A 17 45.94 48.19 -18.56
C ILE A 17 45.36 47.54 -17.30
N PHE A 18 45.62 48.12 -16.11
CA PHE A 18 45.05 47.63 -14.86
C PHE A 18 43.52 47.84 -14.77
N ARG A 19 42.99 48.95 -15.30
CA ARG A 19 41.54 49.20 -15.34
C ARG A 19 40.80 48.29 -16.33
N VAL A 20 41.40 47.93 -17.46
CA VAL A 20 40.80 46.99 -18.42
C VAL A 20 40.84 45.56 -17.88
N GLY A 21 41.93 45.16 -17.22
CA GLY A 21 42.04 43.85 -16.56
C GLY A 21 41.02 43.66 -15.43
N LEU A 22 40.76 44.70 -14.63
CA LEU A 22 39.77 44.63 -13.55
C LEU A 22 38.32 44.56 -14.07
N VAL A 23 38.03 45.25 -15.18
CA VAL A 23 36.71 45.19 -15.84
C VAL A 23 36.49 43.83 -16.50
N CYS A 24 37.50 43.25 -17.15
CA CYS A 24 37.41 41.90 -17.70
C CYS A 24 37.28 40.82 -16.61
N LEU A 25 37.97 40.97 -15.47
CA LEU A 25 37.85 40.07 -14.33
C LEU A 25 36.47 40.18 -13.65
N ALA A 26 35.91 41.39 -13.53
CA ALA A 26 34.55 41.60 -13.05
C ALA A 26 33.48 41.07 -14.04
N PHE A 27 33.74 41.13 -15.34
CA PHE A 27 32.86 40.54 -16.35
C PHE A 27 32.94 39.01 -16.35
N LEU A 28 34.13 38.42 -16.16
CA LEU A 28 34.31 36.97 -16.02
C LEU A 28 33.72 36.45 -14.71
N LEU A 29 33.87 37.15 -13.59
CA LEU A 29 33.18 36.83 -12.33
C LEU A 29 31.67 37.01 -12.46
N GLY A 30 31.20 38.02 -13.20
CA GLY A 30 29.78 38.21 -13.52
C GLY A 30 29.21 37.07 -14.37
N VAL A 31 29.97 36.58 -15.36
CA VAL A 31 29.59 35.43 -16.21
C VAL A 31 29.69 34.10 -15.45
N LEU A 32 30.62 33.97 -14.49
CA LEU A 32 30.71 32.82 -13.59
C LEU A 32 29.60 32.83 -12.51
N LEU A 33 29.15 34.00 -12.06
CA LEU A 33 28.00 34.15 -11.15
C LEU A 33 26.64 34.05 -11.87
N LEU A 34 26.58 34.37 -13.17
CA LEU A 34 25.42 34.11 -14.03
C LEU A 34 25.38 32.67 -14.58
N GLY A 35 26.52 31.98 -14.60
CA GLY A 35 26.65 30.57 -14.99
C GLY A 35 26.29 29.56 -13.90
N SER A 36 26.00 30.03 -12.69
CA SER A 36 25.51 29.22 -11.56
C SER A 36 24.07 29.56 -11.17
N VAL A 37 23.27 30.06 -12.11
CA VAL A 37 21.83 29.75 -12.08
C VAL A 37 21.72 28.37 -12.73
N SER A 38 22.11 27.34 -11.98
CA SER A 38 21.52 26.01 -12.16
C SER A 38 20.04 26.26 -12.30
N GLY A 39 19.46 25.86 -13.44
CA GLY A 39 18.05 26.03 -13.70
C GLY A 39 17.31 25.63 -12.43
N ARG A 40 16.69 26.61 -11.76
CA ARG A 40 15.63 26.28 -10.81
C ARG A 40 14.73 25.37 -11.61
N SER A 41 14.63 24.10 -11.22
CA SER A 41 13.72 23.19 -11.90
C SER A 41 12.40 23.96 -11.99
N MET A 42 11.86 24.09 -13.20
CA MET A 42 10.46 24.45 -13.31
C MET A 42 9.77 23.44 -12.42
N GLY A 43 9.23 23.90 -11.28
CA GLY A 43 8.74 23.02 -10.23
C GLY A 43 7.91 21.93 -10.89
N GLN A 44 8.27 20.68 -10.65
CA GLN A 44 7.54 19.52 -11.15
C GLN A 44 6.16 19.54 -10.51
N THR A 45 5.30 20.40 -11.04
CA THR A 45 4.03 20.76 -10.44
C THR A 45 3.03 19.81 -11.06
N VAL A 46 2.57 18.86 -10.27
CA VAL A 46 1.42 18.06 -10.65
C VAL A 46 0.19 18.97 -10.59
N SER A 47 -0.53 19.06 -11.70
CA SER A 47 -1.80 19.78 -11.73
C SER A 47 -2.91 18.85 -11.28
N TRP A 48 -3.33 19.00 -10.03
CA TRP A 48 -4.40 18.20 -9.43
C TRP A 48 -5.78 18.74 -9.79
N GLY A 49 -6.66 17.83 -10.20
CA GLY A 49 -8.11 18.09 -10.28
C GLY A 49 -8.76 17.94 -8.91
N THR A 50 -10.03 18.35 -8.82
CA THR A 50 -10.83 18.24 -7.60
C THR A 50 -11.05 16.77 -7.22
N ALA A 51 -10.89 16.46 -5.94
CA ALA A 51 -11.24 15.14 -5.41
C ALA A 51 -12.74 14.88 -5.51
N ILE A 52 -13.11 13.68 -5.96
CA ILE A 52 -14.50 13.22 -6.08
C ILE A 52 -14.73 11.96 -5.25
N PRO A 53 -15.92 11.78 -4.67
CA PRO A 53 -16.25 10.55 -3.97
C PRO A 53 -16.58 9.43 -4.96
N LEU A 54 -16.01 8.23 -4.75
CA LEU A 54 -16.34 7.03 -5.52
C LEU A 54 -17.41 6.16 -4.86
N SER A 55 -17.53 6.23 -3.53
CA SER A 55 -18.54 5.48 -2.80
C SER A 55 -19.72 6.34 -2.32
N PRO A 56 -20.92 5.75 -2.18
CA PRO A 56 -22.09 6.42 -1.61
C PRO A 56 -21.83 6.88 -0.16
N ALA A 57 -22.39 8.02 0.20
CA ALA A 57 -22.37 8.49 1.58
C ALA A 57 -23.10 7.50 2.52
N GLY A 58 -22.54 7.27 3.71
CA GLY A 58 -23.13 6.38 4.71
C GLY A 58 -22.94 4.88 4.45
N SER A 59 -22.21 4.50 3.40
CA SER A 59 -21.71 3.12 3.25
C SER A 59 -20.48 2.89 4.12
N PHE A 60 -20.16 1.64 4.43
CA PHE A 60 -18.85 1.25 4.95
C PHE A 60 -17.93 1.02 3.75
N SER A 61 -17.15 2.01 3.33
CA SER A 61 -16.26 1.89 2.15
C SER A 61 -14.82 2.29 2.50
N TRP A 62 -13.91 1.32 2.51
CA TRP A 62 -12.57 1.46 3.08
C TRP A 62 -11.56 0.51 2.43
N PHE A 63 -10.27 0.72 2.72
CA PHE A 63 -9.15 -0.01 2.11
C PHE A 63 -9.22 -0.10 0.58
N PRO A 64 -9.29 1.03 -0.14
CA PRO A 64 -9.29 0.99 -1.59
C PRO A 64 -7.93 0.56 -2.13
N ASP A 65 -7.96 -0.02 -3.32
CA ASP A 65 -6.80 -0.25 -4.17
C ASP A 65 -7.09 0.24 -5.59
N ILE A 66 -6.03 0.63 -6.29
CA ILE A 66 -6.11 1.23 -7.62
C ILE A 66 -5.03 0.65 -8.52
N THR A 67 -5.39 0.40 -9.78
CA THR A 67 -4.45 0.04 -10.83
C THR A 67 -4.88 0.65 -12.16
N ALA A 68 -3.97 0.78 -13.11
CA ALA A 68 -4.26 1.29 -14.44
C ALA A 68 -3.82 0.29 -15.50
N ASP A 69 -4.66 0.09 -16.51
CA ASP A 69 -4.32 -0.74 -17.66
C ASP A 69 -3.59 0.04 -18.74
N ARG A 70 -3.05 -0.68 -19.72
CA ARG A 70 -2.28 -0.09 -20.80
C ARG A 70 -3.13 0.76 -21.77
N SER A 71 -4.45 0.67 -21.72
CA SER A 71 -5.35 1.58 -22.46
C SER A 71 -5.52 2.93 -21.76
N GLY A 72 -5.05 3.06 -20.52
CA GLY A 72 -5.25 4.24 -19.68
C GLY A 72 -6.49 4.17 -18.81
N ARG A 73 -7.22 3.05 -18.83
CA ARG A 73 -8.37 2.85 -17.94
C ARG A 73 -7.86 2.58 -16.53
N VAL A 74 -8.50 3.24 -15.59
CA VAL A 74 -8.26 3.11 -14.16
C VAL A 74 -9.29 2.15 -13.58
N HIS A 75 -8.82 1.25 -12.72
CA HIS A 75 -9.61 0.25 -12.00
C HIS A 75 -9.48 0.52 -10.52
N VAL A 76 -10.62 0.58 -9.81
CA VAL A 76 -10.65 0.81 -8.36
C VAL A 76 -11.52 -0.26 -7.73
N ALA A 77 -11.01 -0.85 -6.63
CA ALA A 77 -11.78 -1.74 -5.79
C ALA A 77 -11.64 -1.33 -4.33
N TRP A 78 -12.66 -1.58 -3.51
CA TRP A 78 -12.60 -1.31 -2.07
C TRP A 78 -13.38 -2.35 -1.27
N ALA A 79 -13.05 -2.45 0.00
CA ALA A 79 -13.84 -3.23 0.94
C ALA A 79 -15.14 -2.49 1.25
N SER A 80 -16.25 -3.20 1.15
CA SER A 80 -17.54 -2.75 1.66
C SER A 80 -18.28 -3.88 2.36
N GLY A 81 -19.53 -3.64 2.75
CA GLY A 81 -20.33 -4.66 3.38
C GLY A 81 -21.72 -4.19 3.77
N VAL A 82 -22.59 -5.17 3.96
CA VAL A 82 -23.91 -5.04 4.56
C VAL A 82 -24.00 -6.04 5.71
N PRO A 83 -24.95 -5.91 6.65
CA PRO A 83 -25.12 -6.90 7.69
C PRO A 83 -25.20 -8.33 7.12
N GLY A 84 -24.28 -9.20 7.56
CA GLY A 84 -24.18 -10.59 7.11
C GLY A 84 -23.16 -10.83 5.99
N PHE A 85 -22.72 -9.81 5.25
CA PHE A 85 -21.77 -9.96 4.14
C PHE A 85 -20.75 -8.84 4.06
N ASP A 86 -19.48 -9.19 3.95
CA ASP A 86 -18.47 -8.28 3.41
C ASP A 86 -18.42 -8.40 1.89
N ALA A 87 -18.13 -7.31 1.20
CA ALA A 87 -18.06 -7.26 -0.24
C ALA A 87 -16.74 -6.66 -0.72
N VAL A 88 -16.31 -7.07 -1.91
CA VAL A 88 -15.36 -6.30 -2.73
C VAL A 88 -16.20 -5.57 -3.76
N VAL A 89 -16.19 -4.25 -3.71
CA VAL A 89 -16.87 -3.40 -4.69
C VAL A 89 -15.85 -2.91 -5.71
N TYR A 90 -16.22 -2.90 -6.98
CA TYR A 90 -15.37 -2.52 -8.10
C TYR A 90 -16.02 -1.44 -8.97
N THR A 91 -15.20 -0.55 -9.51
CA THR A 91 -15.54 0.41 -10.55
C THR A 91 -14.33 0.70 -11.45
N SER A 92 -14.58 1.27 -12.63
CA SER A 92 -13.52 1.69 -13.54
C SER A 92 -13.87 2.98 -14.27
N SER A 93 -12.85 3.66 -14.77
CA SER A 93 -13.00 4.86 -15.59
C SER A 93 -11.95 4.93 -16.69
N VAL A 94 -12.35 5.36 -17.88
CA VAL A 94 -11.41 5.59 -19.01
C VAL A 94 -10.76 6.98 -18.95
N ASN A 95 -11.36 7.92 -18.22
CA ASN A 95 -10.93 9.32 -18.18
C ASN A 95 -10.71 9.85 -16.75
N GLY A 96 -10.97 9.04 -15.73
CA GLY A 96 -10.88 9.43 -14.32
C GLY A 96 -12.01 10.34 -13.84
N GLU A 97 -12.93 10.75 -14.72
CA GLU A 97 -14.01 11.70 -14.42
C GLU A 97 -15.36 11.00 -14.37
N VAL A 98 -15.62 10.14 -15.35
CA VAL A 98 -16.87 9.37 -15.47
C VAL A 98 -16.57 7.92 -15.12
N TRP A 99 -17.21 7.45 -14.06
CA TRP A 99 -17.00 6.12 -13.50
C TRP A 99 -18.17 5.20 -13.86
N SER A 100 -17.88 3.92 -14.08
CA SER A 100 -18.93 2.90 -14.13
C SER A 100 -19.68 2.85 -12.80
N PRO A 101 -20.97 2.48 -12.78
CA PRO A 101 -21.66 2.20 -11.53
C PRO A 101 -20.87 1.20 -10.68
N PRO A 102 -20.59 1.48 -9.40
CA PRO A 102 -19.94 0.53 -8.51
C PRO A 102 -20.76 -0.76 -8.40
N ASN A 103 -20.11 -1.91 -8.52
CA ASN A 103 -20.74 -3.23 -8.43
C ASN A 103 -19.95 -4.13 -7.48
N ASP A 104 -20.63 -4.93 -6.66
CA ASP A 104 -20.00 -5.97 -5.86
C ASP A 104 -19.56 -7.13 -6.76
N VAL A 105 -18.26 -7.43 -6.75
CA VAL A 105 -17.65 -8.49 -7.56
C VAL A 105 -17.29 -9.73 -6.74
N ALA A 106 -17.26 -9.59 -5.43
CA ALA A 106 -17.18 -10.70 -4.49
C ALA A 106 -17.96 -10.36 -3.21
N ALA A 107 -18.60 -11.36 -2.61
CA ALA A 107 -19.30 -11.26 -1.33
C ALA A 107 -18.94 -12.45 -0.43
N VAL A 108 -18.53 -12.19 0.81
CA VAL A 108 -18.15 -13.21 1.80
C VAL A 108 -19.04 -13.09 3.02
N ALA A 109 -19.59 -14.20 3.49
CA ALA A 109 -20.45 -14.22 4.66
C ALA A 109 -19.65 -13.89 5.93
N GLN A 110 -20.22 -13.05 6.80
CA GLN A 110 -19.63 -12.63 8.08
C GLN A 110 -19.79 -13.69 9.17
N GLU A 111 -19.28 -14.91 8.94
CA GLU A 111 -19.47 -16.04 9.86
C GLU A 111 -18.75 -15.88 11.21
N SER A 112 -17.62 -15.18 11.22
CA SER A 112 -16.81 -14.90 12.42
C SER A 112 -16.46 -13.42 12.60
N GLY A 113 -17.30 -12.54 12.06
CA GLY A 113 -17.10 -11.08 12.05
C GLY A 113 -16.81 -10.53 10.66
N SER A 114 -16.58 -9.21 10.59
CA SER A 114 -16.21 -8.53 9.35
C SER A 114 -14.70 -8.57 9.15
N ALA A 115 -14.29 -8.98 7.96
CA ALA A 115 -12.92 -9.05 7.54
C ALA A 115 -12.42 -7.72 7.00
N ALA A 116 -13.27 -6.84 6.47
CA ALA A 116 -12.87 -5.74 5.60
C ALA A 116 -11.96 -6.25 4.47
N THR A 117 -12.55 -6.73 3.38
CA THR A 117 -11.96 -7.63 2.36
C THR A 117 -10.57 -7.28 1.77
N ARG A 118 -9.99 -6.10 2.05
CA ARG A 118 -8.62 -5.68 1.64
C ARG A 118 -8.28 -6.10 0.21
N PRO A 119 -9.07 -5.64 -0.77
CA PRO A 119 -8.80 -5.98 -2.14
C PRO A 119 -7.40 -5.49 -2.56
N ALA A 120 -6.67 -6.31 -3.29
CA ALA A 120 -5.49 -5.89 -4.03
C ALA A 120 -5.61 -6.37 -5.47
N MET A 121 -5.38 -5.45 -6.41
CA MET A 121 -5.55 -5.67 -7.84
C MET A 121 -4.23 -5.65 -8.59
N LEU A 122 -4.18 -6.39 -9.69
CA LEU A 122 -3.06 -6.38 -10.62
C LEU A 122 -3.58 -6.54 -12.05
N VAL A 123 -3.20 -5.61 -12.92
CA VAL A 123 -3.45 -5.73 -14.37
C VAL A 123 -2.40 -6.63 -15.00
N ASP A 124 -2.87 -7.63 -15.75
CA ASP A 124 -2.02 -8.50 -16.57
C ASP A 124 -2.03 -8.01 -18.03
N PRO A 125 -0.86 -7.85 -18.68
CA PRO A 125 -0.74 -7.57 -20.10
C PRO A 125 -1.50 -8.54 -21.03
N ARG A 126 -1.83 -9.75 -20.56
CA ARG A 126 -2.66 -10.74 -21.26
C ARG A 126 -4.16 -10.42 -21.29
N GLY A 127 -4.60 -9.36 -20.61
CA GLY A 127 -5.99 -8.92 -20.59
C GLY A 127 -6.81 -9.39 -19.38
N TYR A 128 -6.14 -9.83 -18.31
CA TYR A 128 -6.79 -10.18 -17.05
C TYR A 128 -6.65 -9.05 -16.02
N LEU A 129 -7.67 -8.90 -15.19
CA LEU A 129 -7.56 -8.24 -13.89
C LEU A 129 -7.53 -9.33 -12.82
N HIS A 130 -6.44 -9.36 -12.06
CA HIS A 130 -6.28 -10.24 -10.90
C HIS A 130 -6.74 -9.52 -9.64
N LEU A 131 -7.38 -10.26 -8.75
CA LEU A 131 -7.89 -9.75 -7.47
C LEU A 131 -7.58 -10.74 -6.37
N THR A 132 -6.93 -10.25 -5.32
CA THR A 132 -6.91 -10.94 -4.02
C THR A 132 -7.78 -10.20 -3.02
N PHE A 133 -8.43 -10.93 -2.13
CA PHE A 133 -9.24 -10.37 -1.06
C PHE A 133 -9.34 -11.36 0.09
N VAL A 134 -9.60 -10.88 1.30
CA VAL A 134 -9.64 -11.70 2.51
C VAL A 134 -11.05 -11.84 3.08
N ASP A 135 -11.30 -12.93 3.78
CA ASP A 135 -12.26 -12.94 4.88
C ASP A 135 -11.53 -12.91 6.24
N THR A 136 -12.23 -13.19 7.34
CA THR A 136 -11.62 -13.14 8.69
C THR A 136 -10.56 -14.22 8.92
N LYS A 137 -10.37 -15.15 7.98
CA LYS A 137 -9.42 -16.27 8.07
C LYS A 137 -8.60 -16.45 6.79
N THR A 138 -9.20 -16.26 5.63
CA THR A 138 -8.72 -16.83 4.37
C THR A 138 -8.38 -15.74 3.37
N LEU A 139 -7.22 -15.88 2.70
CA LEU A 139 -6.90 -15.14 1.49
C LEU A 139 -7.44 -15.86 0.26
N TYR A 140 -8.32 -15.19 -0.46
CA TYR A 140 -8.85 -15.63 -1.74
C TYR A 140 -8.15 -14.95 -2.91
N TYR A 141 -8.16 -15.65 -4.04
CA TYR A 141 -7.78 -15.14 -5.35
C TYR A 141 -8.88 -15.42 -6.37
N SER A 142 -9.09 -14.48 -7.27
CA SER A 142 -9.91 -14.63 -8.47
C SER A 142 -9.36 -13.73 -9.58
N ARG A 143 -9.74 -14.01 -10.83
CA ARG A 143 -9.41 -13.18 -11.98
C ARG A 143 -10.59 -13.05 -12.93
N ALA A 144 -10.63 -11.95 -13.68
CA ALA A 144 -11.62 -11.72 -14.71
C ALA A 144 -10.97 -11.15 -15.97
N PRO A 145 -11.56 -11.37 -17.17
CA PRO A 145 -11.25 -10.55 -18.33
C PRO A 145 -11.46 -9.07 -18.03
N ILE A 146 -10.45 -8.24 -18.28
CA ILE A 146 -10.42 -6.86 -17.76
C ILE A 146 -11.56 -5.98 -18.30
N TRP A 147 -12.05 -6.21 -19.52
CA TRP A 147 -13.21 -5.51 -20.10
C TRP A 147 -14.55 -5.91 -19.47
N ASN A 148 -14.61 -7.04 -18.77
CA ASN A 148 -15.82 -7.55 -18.14
C ASN A 148 -15.72 -7.61 -16.60
N ALA A 149 -14.63 -7.10 -16.02
CA ALA A 149 -14.36 -7.14 -14.58
C ALA A 149 -15.44 -6.44 -13.73
N GLY A 150 -16.28 -5.58 -14.34
CA GLY A 150 -17.44 -4.98 -13.67
C GLY A 150 -18.58 -5.96 -13.34
N SER A 151 -18.61 -7.14 -13.96
CA SER A 151 -19.62 -8.16 -13.70
C SER A 151 -19.09 -9.21 -12.74
N ALA A 152 -19.79 -9.48 -11.64
CA ALA A 152 -19.46 -10.56 -10.71
C ALA A 152 -19.34 -11.94 -11.40
N ALA A 153 -20.16 -12.18 -12.43
CA ALA A 153 -20.15 -13.44 -13.19
C ALA A 153 -18.93 -13.60 -14.13
N ALA A 154 -18.13 -12.55 -14.32
CA ALA A 154 -16.91 -12.60 -15.13
C ALA A 154 -15.70 -13.12 -14.34
N TRP A 155 -15.78 -13.14 -13.02
CA TRP A 155 -14.72 -13.57 -12.12
C TRP A 155 -14.73 -15.09 -11.99
N THR A 156 -13.55 -15.70 -12.00
CA THR A 156 -13.41 -17.15 -11.76
C THR A 156 -13.82 -17.52 -10.33
N ASP A 157 -14.10 -18.80 -10.12
CA ASP A 157 -14.26 -19.36 -8.78
C ASP A 157 -13.06 -19.00 -7.89
N ARG A 158 -13.35 -18.83 -6.59
CA ARG A 158 -12.37 -18.38 -5.60
C ARG A 158 -11.36 -19.49 -5.33
N GLN A 159 -10.08 -19.18 -5.51
CA GLN A 159 -8.99 -20.03 -5.06
C GLN A 159 -8.52 -19.58 -3.68
N VAL A 160 -8.29 -20.53 -2.77
CA VAL A 160 -7.69 -20.24 -1.45
C VAL A 160 -6.18 -20.25 -1.56
N LEU A 161 -5.52 -19.14 -1.20
CA LEU A 161 -4.06 -19.01 -1.31
C LEU A 161 -3.33 -19.05 0.04
N SER A 162 -3.99 -18.70 1.14
CA SER A 162 -3.44 -18.85 2.50
C SER A 162 -3.54 -20.29 3.01
N GLY A 163 -2.85 -20.57 4.10
CA GLY A 163 -3.05 -21.77 4.90
C GLY A 163 -4.33 -21.70 5.74
N GLN A 164 -4.29 -22.40 6.87
CA GLN A 164 -5.43 -22.54 7.79
C GLN A 164 -5.51 -21.42 8.84
N GLN A 165 -4.55 -20.49 8.83
CA GLN A 165 -4.48 -19.40 9.80
C GLN A 165 -4.94 -18.09 9.16
N VAL A 166 -5.19 -17.08 10.01
CA VAL A 166 -5.75 -15.80 9.58
C VAL A 166 -4.79 -15.07 8.65
N ALA A 167 -5.19 -14.88 7.39
CA ALA A 167 -4.52 -14.01 6.44
C ALA A 167 -5.08 -12.57 6.47
N TYR A 168 -4.29 -11.57 6.06
CA TYR A 168 -4.73 -10.18 6.18
C TYR A 168 -4.33 -9.23 5.05
N PHE A 169 -3.05 -9.05 4.76
CA PHE A 169 -2.59 -8.21 3.66
C PHE A 169 -2.07 -9.05 2.52
N SER A 170 -2.21 -8.56 1.30
CA SER A 170 -1.62 -9.16 0.10
C SER A 170 -1.17 -8.09 -0.88
N ARG A 171 -0.13 -8.41 -1.67
CA ARG A 171 0.33 -7.61 -2.80
C ARG A 171 0.79 -8.50 -3.94
N MET A 172 0.46 -8.09 -5.16
CA MET A 172 0.86 -8.78 -6.38
C MET A 172 1.69 -7.86 -7.26
N ALA A 173 2.65 -8.45 -7.98
CA ALA A 173 3.38 -7.82 -9.07
C ALA A 173 3.59 -8.84 -10.20
N ILE A 174 3.81 -8.39 -11.43
CA ILE A 174 4.04 -9.25 -12.58
C ILE A 174 5.39 -8.95 -13.20
N ASP A 175 6.20 -9.98 -13.44
CA ASP A 175 7.52 -9.84 -14.07
C ASP A 175 7.40 -9.74 -15.61
N SER A 176 8.54 -9.50 -16.28
CA SER A 176 8.58 -9.36 -17.74
C SER A 176 8.22 -10.66 -18.49
N LYS A 177 8.23 -11.81 -17.82
CA LYS A 177 7.87 -13.13 -18.36
C LYS A 177 6.38 -13.46 -18.14
N GLY A 178 5.64 -12.60 -17.46
CA GLY A 178 4.23 -12.81 -17.12
C GLY A 178 4.01 -13.72 -15.92
N VAL A 179 5.04 -13.94 -15.09
CA VAL A 179 4.92 -14.63 -13.80
C VAL A 179 4.34 -13.65 -12.80
N ILE A 180 3.27 -14.06 -12.13
CA ILE A 180 2.64 -13.29 -11.05
C ILE A 180 3.34 -13.67 -9.76
N HIS A 181 3.83 -12.67 -9.04
CA HIS A 181 4.45 -12.79 -7.74
C HIS A 181 3.49 -12.25 -6.69
N LEU A 182 3.19 -13.04 -5.67
CA LEU A 182 2.29 -12.70 -4.57
C LEU A 182 3.07 -12.75 -3.25
N VAL A 183 2.94 -11.69 -2.46
CA VAL A 183 3.25 -11.73 -1.03
C VAL A 183 1.98 -11.53 -0.22
N TYR A 184 1.87 -12.21 0.91
CA TYR A 184 0.75 -12.04 1.81
C TYR A 184 1.13 -12.28 3.27
N THR A 185 0.37 -11.70 4.20
CA THR A 185 0.55 -11.94 5.63
C THR A 185 -0.42 -13.00 6.13
N GLU A 186 0.06 -13.95 6.91
CA GLU A 186 -0.74 -14.97 7.58
C GLU A 186 -0.21 -15.21 8.99
N ASN A 187 -1.11 -15.36 9.96
CA ASN A 187 -0.76 -15.64 11.35
C ASN A 187 0.00 -16.97 11.44
N ALA A 188 1.22 -16.94 11.98
CA ALA A 188 2.00 -18.12 12.29
C ALA A 188 2.20 -18.17 13.81
N SER A 189 1.14 -18.58 14.52
CA SER A 189 1.18 -18.64 15.97
C SER A 189 2.24 -19.62 16.45
N SER A 190 3.16 -19.13 17.27
CA SER A 190 4.18 -19.93 17.94
C SER A 190 4.17 -19.66 19.44
N VAL A 191 4.84 -20.52 20.22
CA VAL A 191 5.01 -20.28 21.68
C VAL A 191 5.73 -18.96 21.93
N ALA A 192 6.62 -18.55 21.03
CA ALA A 192 7.35 -17.28 21.11
C ALA A 192 6.46 -16.08 20.76
N CYS A 193 5.42 -16.27 19.94
CA CYS A 193 4.49 -15.21 19.57
C CYS A 193 3.10 -15.75 19.18
N MET A 194 2.17 -15.65 20.12
CA MET A 194 0.75 -15.97 19.90
C MET A 194 0.08 -14.81 19.16
N GLY A 195 0.24 -14.76 17.84
CA GLY A 195 -0.38 -13.74 16.99
C GLY A 195 0.52 -13.16 15.89
N CYS A 196 1.82 -13.48 15.87
CA CYS A 196 2.72 -12.91 14.85
C CYS A 196 2.32 -13.35 13.45
N TYR A 197 2.00 -12.36 12.61
CA TYR A 197 1.82 -12.58 11.19
C TYR A 197 3.19 -12.73 10.54
N HIS A 198 3.35 -13.77 9.74
CA HIS A 198 4.52 -13.95 8.90
C HIS A 198 4.18 -13.54 7.48
N LEU A 199 5.21 -13.23 6.70
CA LEU A 199 5.15 -12.84 5.31
C LEU A 199 5.46 -14.05 4.44
N TYR A 200 4.47 -14.47 3.67
CA TYR A 200 4.58 -15.59 2.77
C TYR A 200 4.66 -15.12 1.32
N TYR A 201 5.39 -15.88 0.51
CA TYR A 201 5.56 -15.68 -0.92
C TYR A 201 4.99 -16.86 -1.70
N ARG A 202 4.35 -16.56 -2.84
CA ARG A 202 3.92 -17.52 -3.87
C ARG A 202 4.11 -16.92 -5.25
N GLN A 203 4.17 -17.77 -6.28
CA GLN A 203 4.15 -17.33 -7.67
C GLN A 203 3.24 -18.17 -8.55
N SER A 204 2.80 -17.61 -9.67
CA SER A 204 2.08 -18.29 -10.72
C SER A 204 2.68 -17.99 -12.08
N ALA A 205 3.03 -19.05 -12.83
CA ALA A 205 3.56 -18.95 -14.18
C ALA A 205 2.48 -19.08 -15.28
N ASP A 206 1.24 -19.33 -14.89
CA ASP A 206 0.12 -19.67 -15.79
C ASP A 206 -1.07 -18.72 -15.61
N ALA A 207 -0.78 -17.43 -15.39
CA ALA A 207 -1.78 -16.37 -15.23
C ALA A 207 -2.71 -16.54 -14.01
N GLY A 208 -2.25 -17.23 -12.97
CA GLY A 208 -2.98 -17.50 -11.74
C GLY A 208 -3.92 -18.69 -11.80
N GLU A 209 -3.74 -19.60 -12.76
CA GLU A 209 -4.44 -20.89 -12.74
C GLU A 209 -3.94 -21.75 -11.58
N THR A 210 -2.62 -21.81 -11.42
CA THR A 210 -1.95 -22.54 -10.34
C THR A 210 -0.91 -21.68 -9.65
N TRP A 211 -0.63 -22.01 -8.39
CA TRP A 211 0.30 -21.30 -7.53
C TRP A 211 1.32 -22.24 -6.93
N SER A 212 2.56 -21.77 -6.80
CA SER A 212 3.61 -22.47 -6.06
C SER A 212 3.22 -22.69 -4.59
N PRO A 213 3.86 -23.64 -3.90
CA PRO A 213 3.80 -23.70 -2.45
C PRO A 213 4.19 -22.37 -1.80
N ALA A 214 3.62 -22.09 -0.63
CA ALA A 214 3.94 -20.90 0.15
C ALA A 214 5.34 -21.02 0.77
N VAL A 215 6.12 -19.94 0.70
CA VAL A 215 7.44 -19.82 1.31
C VAL A 215 7.40 -18.67 2.31
N ASP A 216 7.72 -18.92 3.58
CA ASP A 216 7.88 -17.87 4.59
C ASP A 216 9.19 -17.12 4.34
N ILE A 217 9.10 -15.82 4.06
CA ILE A 217 10.24 -14.93 3.80
C ILE A 217 10.56 -14.01 4.98
N SER A 218 9.79 -14.08 6.07
CA SER A 218 10.01 -13.35 7.32
C SER A 218 10.45 -14.30 8.44
N LEU A 219 11.55 -15.03 8.24
CA LEU A 219 12.05 -16.08 9.15
C LEU A 219 12.46 -15.62 10.58
N GLU A 220 12.08 -14.42 11.00
CA GLU A 220 12.37 -13.86 12.32
C GLU A 220 11.14 -13.95 13.23
N GLN A 221 11.32 -13.83 14.55
CA GLN A 221 10.23 -13.98 15.55
C GLN A 221 9.31 -12.74 15.67
N ASP A 222 9.40 -11.81 14.72
CA ASP A 222 8.64 -10.57 14.71
C ASP A 222 7.39 -10.73 13.83
N GLY A 223 6.30 -10.10 14.22
CA GLY A 223 5.13 -9.97 13.36
C GLY A 223 5.37 -9.00 12.22
N VAL A 224 4.64 -9.20 11.13
CA VAL A 224 4.73 -8.44 9.88
C VAL A 224 3.40 -7.75 9.56
N ALA A 225 3.48 -6.51 9.09
CA ALA A 225 2.34 -5.77 8.56
C ALA A 225 2.69 -4.98 7.29
N LYS A 226 1.65 -4.70 6.50
CA LYS A 226 1.64 -3.81 5.32
C LYS A 226 2.81 -4.03 4.35
N PRO A 227 2.97 -5.25 3.78
CA PRO A 227 4.00 -5.48 2.79
C PRO A 227 3.74 -4.68 1.51
N THR A 228 4.81 -4.22 0.88
CA THR A 228 4.83 -3.69 -0.49
C THR A 228 5.79 -4.53 -1.31
N LEU A 229 5.37 -4.97 -2.49
CA LEU A 229 6.17 -5.74 -3.45
C LEU A 229 6.27 -4.94 -4.75
N ILE A 230 7.50 -4.76 -5.23
CA ILE A 230 7.77 -4.22 -6.57
C ILE A 230 8.79 -5.11 -7.29
N ILE A 231 8.86 -4.96 -8.61
CA ILE A 231 9.80 -5.69 -9.46
C ILE A 231 10.60 -4.66 -10.26
N ASP A 232 11.93 -4.81 -10.28
CA ASP A 232 12.79 -3.93 -11.07
C ASP A 232 12.86 -4.34 -12.55
N SER A 233 13.55 -3.54 -13.37
CA SER A 233 13.66 -3.79 -14.80
C SER A 233 14.49 -5.03 -15.18
N LYS A 234 15.05 -5.74 -14.21
CA LYS A 234 15.81 -6.99 -14.36
C LYS A 234 15.07 -8.19 -13.80
N ASP A 235 13.77 -8.06 -13.54
CA ASP A 235 12.92 -9.06 -12.88
C ASP A 235 13.42 -9.45 -11.47
N GLN A 236 14.10 -8.54 -10.77
CA GLN A 236 14.45 -8.74 -9.35
C GLN A 236 13.28 -8.26 -8.49
N LEU A 237 12.92 -9.05 -7.48
CA LEU A 237 11.79 -8.79 -6.59
C LEU A 237 12.30 -8.04 -5.38
N HIS A 238 11.54 -7.04 -4.93
CA HIS A 238 11.88 -6.23 -3.78
C HIS A 238 10.66 -6.05 -2.88
N VAL A 239 10.83 -6.38 -1.60
CA VAL A 239 9.73 -6.37 -0.63
C VAL A 239 10.13 -5.55 0.58
N VAL A 240 9.26 -4.65 1.00
CA VAL A 240 9.36 -3.91 2.26
C VAL A 240 8.14 -4.13 3.13
N TRP A 241 8.31 -4.09 4.44
CA TRP A 241 7.21 -4.27 5.39
C TRP A 241 7.50 -3.62 6.75
N GLU A 242 6.46 -3.44 7.56
CA GLU A 242 6.58 -3.10 8.97
C GLU A 242 6.80 -4.38 9.79
N GLY A 243 7.72 -4.35 10.76
CA GLY A 243 8.01 -5.45 11.66
C GLY A 243 7.97 -5.04 13.13
N GLY A 244 7.49 -5.89 14.03
CA GLY A 244 7.45 -5.60 15.47
C GLY A 244 7.14 -6.82 16.32
N GLN A 245 7.29 -6.71 17.65
CA GLN A 245 7.02 -7.83 18.55
C GLN A 245 5.50 -8.07 18.68
N GLY A 246 4.98 -9.17 18.14
CA GLY A 246 3.54 -9.43 18.16
C GLY A 246 2.81 -8.81 16.98
N GLY A 247 1.57 -8.39 17.22
CA GLY A 247 0.69 -7.81 16.20
C GLY A 247 -0.44 -8.75 15.80
N GLY A 248 -1.48 -8.17 15.23
CA GLY A 248 -2.67 -8.88 14.81
C GLY A 248 -3.50 -8.02 13.87
N LEU A 249 -4.13 -8.64 12.87
CA LEU A 249 -5.01 -7.95 11.92
C LEU A 249 -4.35 -6.67 11.38
N GLY A 250 -3.11 -6.82 10.92
CA GLY A 250 -2.37 -5.78 10.23
C GLY A 250 -1.91 -4.59 11.07
N GLN A 251 -1.94 -4.73 12.40
CA GLN A 251 -1.40 -3.75 13.33
C GLN A 251 -0.25 -4.36 14.12
N LEU A 252 0.78 -3.56 14.36
CA LEU A 252 1.92 -3.92 15.19
C LEU A 252 2.00 -3.00 16.40
N PRO A 253 2.19 -3.54 17.62
CA PRO A 253 2.47 -2.73 18.79
C PRO A 253 3.87 -2.09 18.65
N ASP A 254 4.05 -0.95 19.29
CA ASP A 254 5.36 -0.32 19.39
C ASP A 254 6.25 -1.07 20.40
N PRO A 255 7.58 -1.15 20.17
CA PRO A 255 8.30 -0.50 19.09
C PRO A 255 8.19 -1.24 17.75
N THR A 256 8.05 -0.45 16.68
CA THR A 256 7.94 -0.93 15.29
C THR A 256 9.22 -0.60 14.52
N THR A 257 9.55 -1.48 13.57
CA THR A 257 10.67 -1.38 12.64
C THR A 257 10.15 -1.45 11.22
N VAL A 258 10.98 -1.08 10.25
CA VAL A 258 10.69 -1.32 8.83
C VAL A 258 11.84 -2.09 8.21
N LYS A 259 11.50 -3.09 7.38
CA LYS A 259 12.44 -4.09 6.88
C LYS A 259 12.37 -4.21 5.37
N TYR A 260 13.43 -4.75 4.78
CA TYR A 260 13.60 -5.01 3.36
C TYR A 260 14.15 -6.41 3.11
N ALA A 261 13.64 -7.09 2.08
CA ALA A 261 14.26 -8.26 1.47
C ALA A 261 14.10 -8.25 -0.04
N ALA A 262 14.95 -9.01 -0.72
CA ALA A 262 14.95 -9.14 -2.17
C ALA A 262 15.03 -10.59 -2.60
N SER A 263 14.57 -10.85 -3.82
CA SER A 263 14.93 -12.05 -4.57
C SER A 263 15.55 -11.64 -5.90
N TYR A 264 16.71 -12.24 -6.20
CA TYR A 264 17.49 -11.96 -7.41
C TYR A 264 17.39 -13.07 -8.46
N ASP A 265 16.57 -14.10 -8.19
CA ASP A 265 16.43 -15.30 -9.01
C ASP A 265 14.95 -15.64 -9.29
N GLY A 266 14.08 -14.63 -9.32
CA GLY A 266 12.67 -14.78 -9.65
C GLY A 266 11.83 -15.39 -8.53
N GLY A 267 12.23 -15.19 -7.27
CA GLY A 267 11.52 -15.67 -6.09
C GLY A 267 11.90 -17.09 -5.63
N VAL A 268 12.96 -17.68 -6.19
CA VAL A 268 13.45 -19.01 -5.78
C VAL A 268 14.17 -18.92 -4.43
N THR A 269 15.01 -17.90 -4.24
CA THR A 269 15.67 -17.61 -2.97
C THR A 269 15.46 -16.15 -2.56
N TRP A 270 15.49 -15.91 -1.25
CA TRP A 270 15.29 -14.60 -0.65
C TRP A 270 16.48 -14.23 0.23
N THR A 271 16.87 -12.96 0.21
CA THR A 271 17.86 -12.43 1.14
C THR A 271 17.32 -12.44 2.56
N LYS A 272 18.21 -12.46 3.56
CA LYS A 272 17.81 -12.15 4.93
C LYS A 272 17.25 -10.72 4.99
N ALA A 273 16.18 -10.55 5.78
CA ALA A 273 15.59 -9.24 6.03
C ALA A 273 16.62 -8.28 6.65
N THR A 274 16.68 -7.06 6.13
CA THR A 274 17.51 -5.96 6.66
C THR A 274 16.60 -4.88 7.20
N ALA A 275 16.82 -4.45 8.45
CA ALA A 275 16.06 -3.37 9.07
C ALA A 275 16.69 -2.00 8.78
N PHE A 276 15.86 -0.98 8.56
CA PHE A 276 16.31 0.41 8.53
C PHE A 276 16.38 0.98 9.95
N SER A 277 17.28 1.94 10.17
CA SER A 277 17.41 2.66 11.43
C SER A 277 17.86 4.10 11.20
N VAL A 278 17.37 5.03 12.03
CA VAL A 278 17.57 6.48 11.87
C VAL A 278 18.13 7.16 13.13
N ILE A 279 17.94 6.58 14.32
CA ILE A 279 18.32 7.10 15.65
C ILE A 279 18.30 5.96 16.68
N GLU A 280 18.56 6.24 17.97
CA GLU A 280 18.25 5.32 19.08
C GLU A 280 16.73 5.23 19.34
N ASN A 281 16.17 4.02 19.26
CA ASN A 281 14.77 3.66 19.56
C ASN A 281 13.64 4.33 18.73
N PRO A 282 13.70 4.38 17.38
CA PRO A 282 12.59 4.91 16.60
C PRO A 282 11.46 3.88 16.44
N ASN A 283 10.20 4.36 16.46
CA ASN A 283 9.08 3.59 15.88
C ASN A 283 9.00 3.95 14.40
N LEU A 284 9.27 2.97 13.54
CA LEU A 284 9.24 3.13 12.09
C LEU A 284 7.99 2.47 11.52
N LYS A 285 7.24 3.21 10.69
CA LYS A 285 5.95 2.78 10.13
C LYS A 285 5.78 3.29 8.70
N ASN A 286 4.70 2.88 8.05
CA ASN A 286 4.24 3.37 6.75
C ASN A 286 5.32 3.29 5.65
N ILE A 287 6.12 2.22 5.64
CA ILE A 287 7.16 2.05 4.64
C ILE A 287 6.54 1.78 3.25
N THR A 288 7.10 2.43 2.25
CA THR A 288 6.81 2.22 0.84
C THR A 288 8.11 2.22 0.03
N LEU A 289 8.07 1.65 -1.16
CA LEU A 289 9.22 1.45 -2.03
C LEU A 289 8.86 1.80 -3.48
N GLY A 290 9.80 2.40 -4.20
CA GLY A 290 9.64 2.82 -5.59
C GLY A 290 10.96 2.83 -6.35
N ILE A 291 10.88 3.03 -7.67
CA ILE A 291 12.03 3.01 -8.57
C ILE A 291 12.12 4.34 -9.32
N ASP A 292 13.20 5.07 -9.16
CA ASP A 292 13.38 6.35 -9.85
C ASP A 292 13.84 6.20 -11.31
N ARG A 293 14.03 7.34 -11.98
CA ARG A 293 14.50 7.43 -13.37
C ARG A 293 15.88 6.81 -13.58
N GLU A 294 16.75 6.81 -12.57
CA GLU A 294 18.08 6.18 -12.60
C GLU A 294 18.01 4.67 -12.32
N LYS A 295 16.79 4.10 -12.17
CA LYS A 295 16.56 2.69 -11.81
C LYS A 295 17.06 2.33 -10.42
N ARG A 296 17.18 3.32 -9.54
CA ARG A 296 17.53 3.11 -8.13
C ARG A 296 16.28 2.81 -7.32
N LEU A 297 16.45 2.04 -6.27
CA LEU A 297 15.39 1.81 -5.30
C LEU A 297 15.36 2.98 -4.32
N VAL A 298 14.18 3.53 -4.07
CA VAL A 298 13.96 4.58 -3.07
C VAL A 298 12.92 4.07 -2.08
N VAL A 299 13.31 3.95 -0.82
CA VAL A 299 12.37 3.67 0.27
C VAL A 299 12.01 4.96 0.97
N VAL A 300 10.75 5.08 1.39
CA VAL A 300 10.28 6.13 2.29
C VAL A 300 9.54 5.49 3.45
N PHE A 301 9.80 5.98 4.66
CA PHE A 301 9.15 5.51 5.87
C PHE A 301 8.97 6.65 6.88
N TRP A 302 8.05 6.46 7.80
CA TRP A 302 7.71 7.42 8.83
C TRP A 302 8.44 7.10 10.14
N ALA A 303 9.05 8.11 10.77
CA ALA A 303 9.85 7.96 11.99
C ALA A 303 9.28 8.79 13.16
N LEU A 304 8.94 8.10 14.25
CA LEU A 304 8.52 8.68 15.52
C LEU A 304 9.66 8.62 16.55
N PRO A 305 9.69 9.55 17.54
CA PRO A 305 8.64 10.51 17.91
C PRO A 305 8.64 11.83 17.12
N TYR A 306 9.63 12.06 16.25
CA TYR A 306 9.83 13.35 15.58
C TYR A 306 8.83 13.65 14.45
N ASP A 307 8.04 12.65 14.03
CA ASP A 307 7.04 12.78 12.98
C ASP A 307 7.67 13.07 11.60
N TRP A 308 8.87 12.56 11.37
CA TRP A 308 9.65 12.79 10.15
C TRP A 308 9.34 11.73 9.10
N LEU A 309 9.23 12.17 7.85
CA LEU A 309 9.34 11.28 6.71
C LEU A 309 10.81 11.14 6.36
N MET A 310 11.30 9.91 6.37
CA MET A 310 12.68 9.55 6.11
C MET A 310 12.75 8.76 4.81
N TYR A 311 13.83 8.94 4.04
CA TYR A 311 14.07 8.18 2.82
C TYR A 311 15.49 7.64 2.78
N SER A 312 15.68 6.54 2.05
CA SER A 312 16.98 5.97 1.74
C SER A 312 16.99 5.45 0.30
N VAL A 313 18.15 5.50 -0.34
CA VAL A 313 18.33 5.17 -1.76
C VAL A 313 19.33 4.03 -1.88
N SER A 314 19.03 3.08 -2.77
CA SER A 314 19.96 2.02 -3.14
C SER A 314 20.29 2.09 -4.63
N GLU A 315 21.60 2.13 -4.92
CA GLU A 315 22.14 2.16 -6.30
C GLU A 315 22.46 0.75 -6.84
N ASP A 316 22.35 -0.28 -6.00
CA ASP A 316 22.80 -1.65 -6.28
C ASP A 316 21.70 -2.71 -6.09
N ALA A 317 20.46 -2.32 -6.38
CA ALA A 317 19.25 -3.15 -6.26
C ALA A 317 19.03 -3.71 -4.84
N GLY A 318 19.20 -2.84 -3.85
CA GLY A 318 18.92 -3.06 -2.43
C GLY A 318 19.97 -3.89 -1.69
N ARG A 319 21.16 -4.09 -2.25
CA ARG A 319 22.27 -4.76 -1.55
C ARG A 319 22.87 -3.84 -0.49
N THR A 320 22.95 -2.55 -0.79
CA THR A 320 23.33 -1.49 0.14
C THR A 320 22.38 -0.31 0.04
N TRP A 321 22.29 0.45 1.13
CA TRP A 321 21.38 1.58 1.27
C TRP A 321 22.16 2.79 1.79
N SER A 322 21.82 3.97 1.30
CA SER A 322 22.34 5.22 1.86
C SER A 322 21.89 5.40 3.31
N ALA A 323 22.64 6.17 4.11
CA ALA A 323 22.16 6.60 5.41
C ALA A 323 20.82 7.34 5.24
N PRO A 324 19.78 7.01 6.02
CA PRO A 324 18.48 7.65 5.83
C PRO A 324 18.53 9.16 6.06
N ALA A 325 17.86 9.91 5.20
CA ALA A 325 17.76 11.36 5.24
C ALA A 325 16.30 11.79 5.39
N GLN A 326 16.06 12.97 5.96
CA GLN A 326 14.73 13.52 6.13
C GLN A 326 14.23 14.16 4.82
N ILE A 327 12.94 13.98 4.51
CA ILE A 327 12.22 14.77 3.50
C ILE A 327 11.83 16.11 4.15
N SER A 328 12.40 17.21 3.64
CA SER A 328 12.18 18.55 4.19
C SER A 328 10.79 19.10 3.85
N GLY A 329 10.21 19.88 4.76
CA GLY A 329 8.95 20.62 4.52
C GLY A 329 7.68 19.79 4.66
N VAL A 330 7.79 18.53 5.08
CA VAL A 330 6.66 17.63 5.34
C VAL A 330 6.82 16.90 6.65
N TRP A 331 5.70 16.59 7.29
CA TRP A 331 5.62 15.83 8.52
C TRP A 331 4.51 14.78 8.42
N GLY A 332 4.64 13.71 9.20
CA GLY A 332 3.59 12.71 9.32
C GLY A 332 2.37 13.22 10.09
N ALA A 333 1.43 12.32 10.35
CA ALA A 333 0.13 12.66 10.93
C ALA A 333 0.11 12.67 12.48
N ALA A 334 1.14 12.16 13.17
CA ALA A 334 1.04 11.76 14.58
C ALA A 334 0.68 12.88 15.56
N ALA A 335 1.05 14.13 15.25
CA ALA A 335 0.70 15.26 16.12
C ALA A 335 -0.81 15.59 16.10
N VAL A 336 -1.54 15.13 15.09
CA VAL A 336 -2.99 15.38 14.89
C VAL A 336 -3.77 14.07 15.03
N TYR A 337 -3.32 13.01 14.35
CA TYR A 337 -3.99 11.73 14.29
C TYR A 337 -2.98 10.58 14.24
N LYS A 338 -3.13 9.61 15.15
CA LYS A 338 -2.31 8.40 15.19
C LYS A 338 -3.17 7.19 14.86
N SER A 339 -3.12 6.76 13.61
CA SER A 339 -3.68 5.48 13.17
C SER A 339 -2.57 4.50 12.86
N ASN A 340 -2.77 3.26 13.30
CA ASN A 340 -1.95 2.13 12.87
C ASN A 340 -2.40 1.56 11.52
N LEU A 341 -3.54 2.03 10.99
CA LEU A 341 -4.10 1.53 9.74
C LEU A 341 -3.53 2.27 8.53
N ASP A 342 -3.09 3.52 8.65
CA ASP A 342 -2.60 4.29 7.50
C ASP A 342 -1.32 3.72 6.85
N THR A 343 -0.97 4.18 5.64
CA THR A 343 0.14 3.68 4.81
C THR A 343 0.54 4.76 3.81
N TYR A 344 1.77 4.67 3.29
CA TYR A 344 2.19 5.48 2.13
C TYR A 344 2.14 4.66 0.85
N SER A 345 2.20 5.33 -0.30
CA SER A 345 2.23 4.70 -1.62
C SER A 345 3.13 5.50 -2.56
N MET A 346 3.90 4.82 -3.40
CA MET A 346 4.75 5.46 -4.40
C MET A 346 4.55 4.85 -5.79
N ALA A 347 4.63 5.68 -6.82
CA ALA A 347 4.66 5.24 -8.21
C ALA A 347 5.40 6.24 -9.09
N SER A 348 6.02 5.74 -10.16
CA SER A 348 6.84 6.56 -11.06
C SER A 348 6.10 6.91 -12.34
N ASP A 349 6.20 8.16 -12.77
CA ASP A 349 5.74 8.58 -14.09
C ASP A 349 6.70 8.11 -15.21
N SER A 350 6.35 8.37 -16.48
CA SER A 350 7.13 7.96 -17.66
C SER A 350 8.50 8.61 -17.73
N ALA A 351 8.72 9.73 -17.04
CA ALA A 351 10.02 10.36 -16.90
C ALA A 351 10.83 9.78 -15.72
N GLY A 352 10.25 8.83 -14.99
CA GLY A 352 10.81 8.23 -13.78
C GLY A 352 10.84 9.16 -12.58
N ASN A 353 10.04 10.24 -12.57
CA ASN A 353 9.83 10.98 -11.32
C ASN A 353 9.00 10.12 -10.40
N LEU A 354 9.45 9.99 -9.15
CA LEU A 354 8.76 9.16 -8.17
C LEU A 354 7.82 10.03 -7.34
N HIS A 355 6.52 9.76 -7.45
CA HIS A 355 5.46 10.45 -6.71
C HIS A 355 5.21 9.71 -5.41
N LEU A 356 5.40 10.39 -4.28
CA LEU A 356 5.06 9.88 -2.95
C LEU A 356 3.74 10.49 -2.50
N ILE A 357 2.76 9.61 -2.33
CA ILE A 357 1.45 9.96 -1.82
C ILE A 357 1.33 9.50 -0.37
N PHE A 358 0.99 10.44 0.51
CA PHE A 358 0.90 10.20 1.94
C PHE A 358 -0.14 11.09 2.61
N VAL A 359 -0.63 10.65 3.77
CA VAL A 359 -1.39 11.50 4.68
C VAL A 359 -0.42 12.16 5.65
N GLY A 360 -0.46 13.49 5.74
CA GLY A 360 0.49 14.22 6.56
C GLY A 360 0.21 15.71 6.63
N ARG A 361 1.26 16.47 6.96
CA ARG A 361 1.18 17.89 7.31
C ARG A 361 2.24 18.68 6.56
N LYS A 362 1.88 19.89 6.12
CA LYS A 362 2.75 20.86 5.44
C LYS A 362 3.53 21.78 6.40
N ALA A 363 3.18 21.77 7.69
CA ALA A 363 3.88 22.51 8.74
C ALA A 363 3.85 21.73 10.06
N ILE A 364 4.87 21.92 10.90
CA ILE A 364 5.01 21.22 12.18
C ILE A 364 3.89 21.53 13.17
N ASP A 365 3.28 22.71 13.08
CA ASP A 365 2.23 23.21 13.95
C ASP A 365 0.81 23.05 13.37
N SER A 366 0.69 22.51 12.15
CA SER A 366 -0.59 22.19 11.51
C SER A 366 -1.47 21.35 12.43
N LYS A 367 -2.75 21.72 12.48
CA LYS A 367 -3.80 21.06 13.28
C LYS A 367 -4.69 20.13 12.46
N THR A 368 -4.43 20.06 11.16
CA THR A 368 -5.14 19.25 10.18
C THR A 368 -4.16 18.27 9.53
N VAL A 369 -4.69 17.24 8.89
CA VAL A 369 -3.95 16.29 8.06
C VAL A 369 -4.60 16.20 6.69
N ASP A 370 -3.78 16.24 5.65
CA ASP A 370 -4.21 16.32 4.25
C ASP A 370 -3.64 15.15 3.45
N VAL A 371 -4.21 14.89 2.28
CA VAL A 371 -3.59 13.99 1.30
C VAL A 371 -2.60 14.81 0.47
N LEU A 372 -1.33 14.44 0.53
CA LEU A 372 -0.21 15.19 -0.03
C LEU A 372 0.56 14.38 -1.06
N ASP A 373 1.20 15.11 -1.97
CA ASP A 373 2.11 14.62 -3.00
C ASP A 373 3.46 15.33 -2.89
N VAL A 374 4.55 14.57 -2.89
CA VAL A 374 5.92 15.08 -3.08
C VAL A 374 6.63 14.23 -4.11
N VAL A 375 7.42 14.89 -4.97
CA VAL A 375 8.02 14.27 -6.14
C VAL A 375 9.54 14.21 -6.00
N TRP A 376 10.12 13.04 -6.19
CA TRP A 376 11.57 12.84 -6.30
C TRP A 376 12.00 12.88 -7.76
N ASP A 377 12.92 13.79 -8.08
CA ASP A 377 13.41 14.02 -9.44
C ASP A 377 14.70 13.25 -9.79
N GLY A 378 15.15 12.36 -8.90
CA GLY A 378 16.46 11.69 -8.99
C GLY A 378 17.54 12.36 -8.13
N GLN A 379 17.30 13.53 -7.54
CA GLN A 379 18.29 14.21 -6.70
C GLN A 379 17.68 14.83 -5.45
N THR A 380 16.48 15.42 -5.58
CA THR A 380 15.81 16.14 -4.50
C THR A 380 14.32 15.88 -4.50
N TRP A 381 13.71 16.04 -3.32
CA TRP A 381 12.25 16.04 -3.17
C TRP A 381 11.70 17.44 -3.43
N SER A 382 10.57 17.52 -4.13
CA SER A 382 9.83 18.76 -4.35
C SER A 382 9.23 19.31 -3.04
N SER A 383 8.78 20.56 -3.07
CA SER A 383 7.83 21.03 -2.05
C SER A 383 6.50 20.26 -2.16
N PRO A 384 5.76 20.10 -1.05
CA PRO A 384 4.51 19.35 -1.06
C PRO A 384 3.42 20.05 -1.86
N THR A 385 2.75 19.29 -2.71
CA THR A 385 1.50 19.63 -3.37
C THR A 385 0.34 19.02 -2.60
N THR A 386 -0.81 19.69 -2.55
CA THR A 386 -1.99 19.18 -1.86
C THR A 386 -2.97 18.58 -2.84
N ILE A 387 -3.37 17.33 -2.58
CA ILE A 387 -4.37 16.60 -3.38
C ILE A 387 -5.76 16.89 -2.85
N ALA A 388 -5.93 16.81 -1.53
CA ALA A 388 -7.20 17.07 -0.86
C ALA A 388 -6.94 17.57 0.57
N GLU A 389 -7.67 18.62 0.95
CA GLU A 389 -7.59 19.24 2.28
C GLU A 389 -8.74 18.77 3.17
N TYR A 390 -8.45 18.57 4.46
CA TYR A 390 -9.45 18.18 5.44
C TYR A 390 -9.31 19.00 6.71
N GLU A 391 -10.42 19.58 7.19
CA GLU A 391 -10.40 20.34 8.45
C GLU A 391 -10.48 19.43 9.68
N LYS A 392 -11.28 18.37 9.59
CA LYS A 392 -11.64 17.54 10.76
C LYS A 392 -11.78 16.07 10.45
N ASP A 393 -12.36 15.77 9.30
CA ASP A 393 -12.35 14.43 8.73
C ASP A 393 -10.90 13.97 8.52
N VAL A 394 -10.67 12.67 8.54
CA VAL A 394 -9.33 12.11 8.51
C VAL A 394 -9.17 11.21 7.30
N PRO A 395 -8.31 11.57 6.32
CA PRO A 395 -7.97 10.68 5.23
C PRO A 395 -7.01 9.58 5.70
N GLU A 396 -7.11 8.41 5.10
CA GLU A 396 -6.24 7.26 5.37
C GLU A 396 -6.10 6.38 4.12
N TRP A 397 -5.04 5.58 4.10
CA TRP A 397 -4.78 4.54 3.11
C TRP A 397 -4.71 5.04 1.66
N PRO A 398 -3.88 6.05 1.36
CA PRO A 398 -3.65 6.47 -0.01
C PRO A 398 -3.01 5.35 -0.84
N ARG A 399 -3.49 5.20 -2.07
CA ARG A 399 -2.92 4.35 -3.12
C ARG A 399 -2.81 5.15 -4.41
N VAL A 400 -1.74 4.89 -5.17
CA VAL A 400 -1.45 5.59 -6.43
C VAL A 400 -1.21 4.61 -7.57
N ALA A 401 -1.73 4.93 -8.74
CA ALA A 401 -1.42 4.27 -10.01
C ALA A 401 -1.19 5.31 -11.11
N ILE A 402 -0.22 5.04 -11.98
CA ILE A 402 0.07 5.91 -13.13
C ILE A 402 -0.60 5.32 -14.38
N SER A 403 -1.33 6.16 -15.11
CA SER A 403 -1.90 5.81 -16.41
C SER A 403 -1.35 6.70 -17.51
N GLN A 404 -1.18 6.15 -18.72
CA GLN A 404 -0.72 6.91 -19.91
C GLN A 404 0.58 7.69 -19.66
N GLY A 405 1.48 7.14 -18.84
CA GLY A 405 2.78 7.73 -18.54
C GLY A 405 2.78 8.97 -17.64
N ASN A 406 1.74 9.80 -17.64
CA ASN A 406 1.78 11.09 -16.94
C ASN A 406 0.54 11.44 -16.09
N GLN A 407 -0.49 10.60 -16.11
CA GLN A 407 -1.68 10.78 -15.29
C GLN A 407 -1.48 10.07 -13.95
N ILE A 408 -1.50 10.83 -12.87
CA ILE A 408 -1.36 10.33 -11.49
C ILE A 408 -2.77 10.12 -10.94
N ASN A 409 -3.12 8.88 -10.60
CA ASN A 409 -4.46 8.53 -10.13
C ASN A 409 -4.36 8.07 -8.68
N VAL A 410 -5.09 8.72 -7.78
CA VAL A 410 -4.97 8.50 -6.33
C VAL A 410 -6.32 8.17 -5.74
N VAL A 411 -6.38 7.14 -4.89
CA VAL A 411 -7.55 6.79 -4.07
C VAL A 411 -7.17 6.70 -2.60
N TRP A 412 -8.11 7.02 -1.73
CA TRP A 412 -7.98 6.92 -0.27
C TRP A 412 -9.38 6.77 0.33
N PHE A 413 -9.47 6.46 1.62
CA PHE A 413 -10.75 6.57 2.34
C PHE A 413 -10.69 7.67 3.38
N VAL A 414 -11.85 8.17 3.78
CA VAL A 414 -11.99 9.22 4.78
C VAL A 414 -12.86 8.71 5.92
N ARG A 415 -12.38 8.88 7.16
CA ARG A 415 -13.17 8.80 8.39
C ARG A 415 -13.83 10.13 8.66
N ASP A 416 -15.13 10.08 8.90
CA ASP A 416 -15.85 11.25 9.35
C ASP A 416 -15.49 11.61 10.80
N GLU A 417 -15.44 12.91 11.10
CA GLU A 417 -15.10 13.46 12.43
C GLU A 417 -15.83 12.74 13.58
N ALA A 418 -17.12 12.43 13.39
CA ALA A 418 -17.98 11.92 14.45
C ALA A 418 -17.63 10.48 14.88
N HIS A 419 -16.88 9.73 14.07
CA HIS A 419 -16.60 8.31 14.33
C HIS A 419 -15.11 7.94 14.21
N ILE A 420 -14.20 8.92 14.32
CA ILE A 420 -12.74 8.68 14.26
C ILE A 420 -12.28 7.60 15.26
N TRP A 421 -12.95 7.50 16.41
CA TRP A 421 -12.64 6.56 17.49
C TRP A 421 -13.66 5.42 17.65
N GLU A 422 -14.66 5.33 16.77
CA GLU A 422 -15.73 4.33 16.83
C GLU A 422 -15.85 3.58 15.49
N SER A 423 -14.86 2.73 15.21
CA SER A 423 -14.75 2.06 13.89
C SER A 423 -15.99 1.27 13.48
N ASP A 424 -16.73 0.68 14.42
CA ASP A 424 -17.97 -0.08 14.15
C ASP A 424 -19.13 0.81 13.70
N LYS A 425 -19.06 2.11 14.01
CA LYS A 425 -20.01 3.13 13.56
C LYS A 425 -19.44 4.01 12.45
N GLY A 426 -18.15 3.82 12.12
CA GLY A 426 -17.40 4.61 11.16
C GLY A 426 -18.04 4.61 9.78
N ARG A 427 -18.40 5.78 9.27
CA ARG A 427 -18.95 5.92 7.92
C ARG A 427 -17.83 6.27 6.97
N TYR A 428 -17.10 5.27 6.51
CA TYR A 428 -15.98 5.46 5.61
C TYR A 428 -16.43 5.76 4.19
N ARG A 429 -15.76 6.72 3.56
CA ARG A 429 -16.00 7.06 2.16
C ARG A 429 -14.73 6.95 1.34
N VAL A 430 -14.80 6.28 0.19
CA VAL A 430 -13.69 6.21 -0.76
C VAL A 430 -13.74 7.44 -1.68
N TRP A 431 -12.58 8.06 -1.84
CA TRP A 431 -12.35 9.24 -2.66
C TRP A 431 -11.32 8.95 -3.74
N TYR A 432 -11.36 9.77 -4.78
CA TYR A 432 -10.45 9.72 -5.91
C TYR A 432 -10.04 11.12 -6.32
N ALA A 433 -8.78 11.30 -6.69
CA ALA A 433 -8.30 12.47 -7.41
C ALA A 433 -7.36 12.06 -8.54
N ARG A 434 -7.33 12.90 -9.58
CA ARG A 434 -6.41 12.77 -10.71
C ARG A 434 -5.53 14.00 -10.81
N GLY A 435 -4.24 13.76 -11.02
CA GLY A 435 -3.25 14.79 -11.31
C GLY A 435 -2.58 14.54 -12.67
N VAL A 436 -2.07 15.61 -13.29
CA VAL A 436 -1.26 15.51 -14.51
C VAL A 436 0.14 16.00 -14.20
N SER A 437 1.13 15.13 -14.38
CA SER A 437 2.54 15.49 -14.27
C SER A 437 3.07 16.14 -15.54
N ALA A 438 4.25 16.77 -15.45
CA ALA A 438 4.95 17.31 -16.61
C ALA A 438 5.62 16.24 -17.49
N ALA A 439 5.54 14.96 -17.12
CA ALA A 439 6.09 13.86 -17.91
C ALA A 439 5.35 13.68 -19.24
N ALA A 440 6.00 13.02 -20.19
CA ALA A 440 5.40 12.76 -21.50
C ALA A 440 4.24 11.76 -21.36
N SER A 441 3.11 12.07 -22.00
CA SER A 441 2.02 11.11 -22.10
C SER A 441 2.40 9.97 -23.04
N GLU A 442 2.04 8.76 -22.66
CA GLU A 442 2.21 7.55 -23.45
C GLU A 442 0.89 7.17 -24.15
N PRO A 443 0.95 6.69 -25.41
CA PRO A 443 -0.25 6.32 -26.13
C PRO A 443 -0.93 5.10 -25.49
N ALA A 444 -2.27 5.12 -25.48
CA ALA A 444 -3.07 3.98 -25.09
C ALA A 444 -2.76 2.76 -25.97
N GLN A 445 -2.54 1.60 -25.34
CA GLN A 445 -2.35 0.33 -26.02
C GLN A 445 -3.67 -0.46 -26.06
N ILE A 446 -3.79 -1.30 -27.09
CA ILE A 446 -4.93 -2.20 -27.23
C ILE A 446 -4.80 -3.31 -26.19
N ILE A 447 -5.87 -3.52 -25.43
CA ILE A 447 -5.99 -4.64 -24.51
C ILE A 447 -6.39 -5.89 -25.31
N PRO A 448 -5.73 -7.05 -25.11
CA PRO A 448 -6.12 -8.29 -25.78
C PRO A 448 -7.54 -8.68 -25.40
N THR A 449 -8.43 -8.92 -26.37
CA THR A 449 -9.77 -9.45 -26.10
C THR A 449 -9.76 -10.97 -26.25
N PHE A 450 -10.24 -11.71 -25.25
CA PHE A 450 -10.49 -13.14 -25.39
C PHE A 450 -11.63 -13.32 -26.38
N THR A 451 -11.36 -14.00 -27.48
CA THR A 451 -12.44 -14.44 -28.36
C THR A 451 -13.19 -15.52 -27.59
N PRO A 452 -14.52 -15.40 -27.36
CA PRO A 452 -15.26 -16.50 -26.79
C PRO A 452 -15.08 -17.70 -27.71
N VAL A 453 -14.51 -18.78 -27.17
CA VAL A 453 -14.57 -20.08 -27.85
C VAL A 453 -16.05 -20.36 -28.08
N SER A 454 -16.45 -20.44 -29.35
CA SER A 454 -17.80 -20.93 -29.67
C SER A 454 -17.98 -22.25 -28.92
N PRO A 455 -19.13 -22.47 -28.24
CA PRO A 455 -19.38 -23.76 -27.63
C PRO A 455 -19.12 -24.81 -28.71
N THR A 456 -18.21 -25.75 -28.44
CA THR A 456 -18.06 -26.92 -29.30
C THR A 456 -19.47 -27.46 -29.51
N PRO A 457 -19.94 -27.62 -30.76
CA PRO A 457 -21.30 -28.10 -30.99
C PRO A 457 -21.47 -29.36 -30.17
N THR A 458 -22.40 -29.32 -29.22
CA THR A 458 -22.80 -30.50 -28.46
C THR A 458 -23.11 -31.55 -29.50
N LEU A 459 -22.30 -32.61 -29.56
CA LEU A 459 -22.65 -33.77 -30.37
C LEU A 459 -24.05 -34.16 -29.94
N GLU A 460 -25.01 -34.10 -30.85
CA GLU A 460 -26.34 -34.68 -30.63
C GLU A 460 -26.09 -36.15 -30.27
N VAL A 461 -26.18 -36.45 -28.98
CA VAL A 461 -26.24 -37.82 -28.51
C VAL A 461 -27.58 -38.34 -29.01
N SER A 462 -27.53 -39.13 -30.07
CA SER A 462 -28.69 -39.89 -30.53
C SER A 462 -29.23 -40.70 -29.33
N PRO A 463 -30.55 -40.67 -29.06
CA PRO A 463 -31.09 -41.34 -27.89
C PRO A 463 -30.77 -42.84 -27.97
N PRO A 464 -30.33 -43.47 -26.86
CA PRO A 464 -30.14 -44.91 -26.84
C PRO A 464 -31.49 -45.62 -27.13
N PRO A 465 -31.47 -46.80 -27.77
CA PRO A 465 -32.69 -47.56 -28.01
C PRO A 465 -33.41 -47.86 -26.68
N PRO A 466 -34.75 -47.93 -26.68
CA PRO A 466 -35.54 -48.09 -25.46
C PRO A 466 -35.13 -49.37 -24.72
N SER A 467 -34.64 -49.20 -23.49
CA SER A 467 -34.41 -50.28 -22.53
C SER A 467 -35.77 -50.75 -21.98
N PRO A 468 -35.97 -52.06 -21.73
CA PRO A 468 -37.23 -52.58 -21.20
C PRO A 468 -37.58 -51.95 -19.85
N GLU A 469 -38.84 -51.54 -19.75
CA GLU A 469 -39.48 -50.90 -18.61
C GLU A 469 -39.42 -51.81 -17.38
N VAL A 470 -38.62 -51.41 -16.37
CA VAL A 470 -38.63 -52.03 -15.04
C VAL A 470 -39.61 -51.26 -14.18
N THR A 471 -40.67 -51.95 -13.77
CA THR A 471 -41.71 -51.49 -12.85
C THR A 471 -41.07 -51.02 -11.52
N PRO A 472 -41.35 -49.82 -11.01
CA PRO A 472 -40.79 -49.38 -9.73
C PRO A 472 -41.39 -50.21 -8.60
N SER A 473 -40.52 -50.91 -7.85
CA SER A 473 -40.88 -51.45 -6.54
C SER A 473 -40.71 -50.35 -5.51
N GLU A 474 -41.77 -50.04 -4.76
CA GLU A 474 -41.74 -49.13 -3.62
C GLU A 474 -40.71 -49.62 -2.58
N VAL A 475 -39.62 -48.88 -2.43
CA VAL A 475 -38.72 -49.03 -1.28
C VAL A 475 -39.17 -48.03 -0.23
N ASN A 476 -39.89 -48.56 0.76
CA ASN A 476 -40.33 -47.82 1.94
C ASN A 476 -39.11 -47.60 2.85
N PHE A 477 -38.66 -46.34 3.00
CA PHE A 477 -37.65 -45.99 3.99
C PHE A 477 -38.33 -45.78 5.36
N PRO A 478 -38.03 -46.57 6.41
CA PRO A 478 -38.50 -46.24 7.74
C PRO A 478 -37.82 -44.95 8.21
N LEU A 479 -38.63 -43.92 8.46
CA LEU A 479 -38.24 -42.75 9.25
C LEU A 479 -37.73 -43.24 10.60
N ASN A 480 -36.46 -42.99 10.89
CA ASN A 480 -35.84 -43.27 12.17
C ASN A 480 -35.80 -41.96 12.97
N PRO A 481 -36.70 -41.73 13.95
CA PRO A 481 -36.76 -40.47 14.68
C PRO A 481 -35.88 -40.55 15.93
N THR A 482 -34.57 -40.60 15.78
CA THR A 482 -33.64 -40.39 16.90
C THR A 482 -32.27 -39.95 16.40
N LEU A 483 -32.11 -38.64 16.24
CA LEU A 483 -30.84 -37.96 16.55
C LEU A 483 -31.23 -36.68 17.29
N ARG A 484 -31.38 -36.86 18.61
CA ARG A 484 -31.44 -35.77 19.56
C ARG A 484 -30.15 -34.98 19.45
N ALA A 485 -30.29 -33.65 19.48
CA ALA A 485 -29.22 -32.74 19.82
C ALA A 485 -28.54 -33.23 21.10
N THR A 486 -27.27 -33.64 20.99
CA THR A 486 -26.38 -33.69 22.14
C THR A 486 -25.81 -32.30 22.30
N GLU A 487 -26.43 -31.52 23.19
CA GLU A 487 -25.73 -30.50 23.96
C GLU A 487 -24.49 -31.13 24.61
N ASN A 488 -23.42 -30.33 24.73
CA ASN A 488 -22.13 -30.60 25.39
C ASN A 488 -20.97 -30.99 24.47
N ALA A 489 -20.45 -29.99 23.74
CA ALA A 489 -19.02 -29.86 23.45
C ALA A 489 -18.53 -28.52 24.05
N PRO A 490 -17.52 -28.51 24.95
CA PRO A 490 -17.04 -27.29 25.57
C PRO A 490 -16.11 -26.56 24.61
N GLY A 491 -16.60 -25.47 24.02
CA GLY A 491 -15.86 -24.63 23.09
C GLY A 491 -16.78 -23.57 22.50
N GLY A 492 -17.47 -22.84 23.38
CA GLY A 492 -18.40 -21.79 22.99
C GLY A 492 -17.70 -20.70 22.20
N ASN A 493 -18.35 -20.28 21.12
CA ASN A 493 -18.03 -19.11 20.31
C ASN A 493 -17.73 -17.90 21.21
N VAL A 494 -16.44 -17.58 21.36
CA VAL A 494 -16.03 -16.32 21.98
C VAL A 494 -16.00 -15.28 20.87
N LEU A 495 -17.12 -14.59 20.70
CA LEU A 495 -17.19 -13.31 20.01
C LEU A 495 -16.32 -12.34 20.80
N TYR A 496 -15.17 -11.94 20.26
CA TYR A 496 -14.34 -10.91 20.86
C TYR A 496 -14.97 -9.53 20.59
N ALA A 497 -15.52 -8.91 21.63
CA ALA A 497 -15.91 -7.51 21.63
C ALA A 497 -14.87 -6.68 22.41
N GLU A 498 -14.70 -5.39 22.12
CA GLU A 498 -13.80 -4.49 22.89
C GLU A 498 -14.07 -4.49 24.41
N GLN A 499 -15.26 -4.93 24.84
CA GLN A 499 -15.64 -5.11 26.24
C GLN A 499 -14.89 -6.27 26.92
N ASP A 500 -14.44 -7.28 26.16
CA ASP A 500 -13.63 -8.39 26.66
C ASP A 500 -12.22 -7.92 27.02
N TYR A 501 -11.71 -6.89 26.34
CA TYR A 501 -10.44 -6.24 26.68
C TYR A 501 -10.52 -5.56 28.04
N LEU A 502 -11.63 -4.87 28.34
CA LEU A 502 -11.86 -4.27 29.66
C LEU A 502 -11.92 -5.33 30.77
N ALA A 503 -12.55 -6.48 30.52
CA ALA A 503 -12.59 -7.57 31.49
C ALA A 503 -11.21 -8.20 31.76
N VAL A 504 -10.37 -8.34 30.72
CA VAL A 504 -8.99 -8.83 30.84
C VAL A 504 -8.11 -7.80 31.56
N VAL A 505 -8.23 -6.51 31.24
CA VAL A 505 -7.51 -5.42 31.91
C VAL A 505 -7.90 -5.31 33.38
N VAL A 506 -9.21 -5.39 33.70
CA VAL A 506 -9.69 -5.39 35.09
C VAL A 506 -9.13 -6.58 35.87
N LYS A 507 -9.15 -7.79 35.27
CA LYS A 507 -8.56 -9.00 35.90
C LYS A 507 -7.04 -8.90 36.08
N ALA A 508 -6.33 -8.22 35.18
CA ALA A 508 -4.89 -8.02 35.27
C ALA A 508 -4.50 -6.95 36.32
N VAL A 509 -5.35 -5.96 36.58
CA VAL A 509 -5.05 -4.85 37.50
C VAL A 509 -5.44 -5.17 38.96
N ILE A 510 -6.45 -6.03 39.20
CA ILE A 510 -6.90 -6.42 40.55
C ILE A 510 -5.77 -6.94 41.46
N PRO A 511 -4.87 -7.85 41.03
CA PRO A 511 -3.78 -8.34 41.88
C PRO A 511 -2.84 -7.22 42.34
N SER A 512 -2.51 -6.27 41.45
CA SER A 512 -1.63 -5.14 41.73
C SER A 512 -2.27 -4.15 42.71
N VAL A 513 -3.57 -3.90 42.58
CA VAL A 513 -4.33 -3.03 43.50
C VAL A 513 -4.47 -3.69 44.88
N LEU A 514 -4.75 -4.99 44.94
CA LEU A 514 -4.82 -5.73 46.21
C LEU A 514 -3.46 -5.79 46.92
N PHE A 515 -2.37 -5.94 46.16
CA PHE A 515 -1.02 -5.89 46.70
C PHE A 515 -0.70 -4.52 47.31
N LEU A 516 -0.98 -3.43 46.58
CA LEU A 516 -0.79 -2.07 47.09
C LEU A 516 -1.66 -1.77 48.32
N ALA A 517 -2.92 -2.21 48.32
CA ALA A 517 -3.80 -2.08 49.47
C ALA A 517 -3.28 -2.86 50.69
N GLY A 518 -2.75 -4.07 50.48
CA GLY A 518 -2.10 -4.87 51.51
C GLY A 518 -0.85 -4.20 52.09
N VAL A 519 0.00 -3.61 51.24
CA VAL A 519 1.19 -2.85 51.67
C VAL A 519 0.80 -1.63 52.50
N VAL A 520 -0.23 -0.88 52.08
CA VAL A 520 -0.73 0.29 52.82
C VAL A 520 -1.34 -0.13 54.16
N LEU A 521 -2.10 -1.23 54.20
CA LEU A 521 -2.69 -1.76 55.42
C LEU A 521 -1.62 -2.21 56.43
N ILE A 522 -0.58 -2.91 55.97
CA ILE A 522 0.55 -3.33 56.80
C ILE A 522 1.33 -2.11 57.31
N ALA A 523 1.53 -1.09 56.47
CA ALA A 523 2.18 0.17 56.87
C ALA A 523 1.35 0.94 57.92
N PHE A 524 0.02 0.88 57.84
CA PHE A 524 -0.88 1.50 58.80
C PHE A 524 -0.90 0.73 60.14
N LEU A 525 -0.90 -0.61 60.09
CA LEU A 525 -0.88 -1.48 61.27
C LEU A 525 0.48 -1.48 62.01
N ARG A 526 1.59 -1.15 61.34
CA ARG A 526 2.91 -0.96 61.96
C ARG A 526 3.12 0.43 62.59
N LYS A 527 2.24 1.39 62.32
CA LYS A 527 2.28 2.75 62.90
C LYS A 527 1.39 2.92 64.14
N ARG A 528 0.61 1.90 64.51
CA ARG A 528 0.01 1.73 65.82
C ARG A 528 0.86 0.76 66.63
#